data_AF-A0A2N9XK60-F1
#
_entry.id   AF-A0A2N9XK60-F1
#
_cell.length_a   1.000
_cell.length_b   1.000
_cell.length_c   1.000
_cell.angle_alpha   90.00
_cell.angle_beta   90.00
_cell.angle_gamma   90.00
#
_symmetry.space_group_name_H-M   'P 1'
#
loop_
_entity.id
_entity.type
_entity.pdbx_description
1 polymer ?
#
loop_
_entity_poly.entity_id
_entity_poly.type
_entity_poly.pdbx_seq_one_letter_code
_entity_poly.pdbx_strand_id
1 'polypeptide(L)'
;MYYLGKGVKQDYIKAFNYFQLAAEQGEITSQYILGMMFYQDEGIEQSYDKAMHYYYLATEQRNADAQYQLGLIYHNGIDTAQDFAQAIKYYQLAADQGDSSTQYNLGNMYENGNGNGVVQDYAKAVEY
;
A
#
# COMPACT_ATOMS: atom_id res chain seq x y z
N MET A 1 18.82 -13.14 -1.24
CA MET A 1 17.84 -12.22 -0.62
C MET A 1 17.20 -12.91 0.58
N TYR A 2 17.46 -12.44 1.80
CA TYR A 2 17.00 -13.09 3.04
C TYR A 2 15.47 -13.12 3.20
N TYR A 3 14.76 -12.12 2.68
CA TYR A 3 13.28 -12.07 2.73
C TYR A 3 12.62 -13.21 1.97
N LEU A 4 13.07 -13.47 0.73
CA LEU A 4 12.53 -14.55 -0.13
C LEU A 4 13.28 -15.89 0.01
N GLY A 5 14.32 -15.97 0.85
CA GLY A 5 15.19 -17.14 0.91
C GLY A 5 15.93 -17.47 -0.41
N LYS A 6 16.03 -16.52 -1.34
CA LYS A 6 16.71 -16.76 -2.63
C LYS A 6 18.22 -16.78 -2.43
N GLY A 7 18.81 -17.98 -2.50
CA GLY A 7 20.25 -18.21 -2.39
C GLY A 7 20.82 -18.26 -0.96
N VAL A 8 19.99 -18.06 0.06
CA VAL A 8 20.32 -18.14 1.50
C VAL A 8 19.09 -18.61 2.27
N LYS A 9 19.24 -19.17 3.47
CA LYS A 9 18.09 -19.49 4.33
C LYS A 9 17.28 -18.21 4.60
N GLN A 10 15.97 -18.30 4.49
CA GLN A 10 15.06 -17.21 4.81
C GLN A 10 15.27 -16.75 6.25
N ASP A 11 15.36 -15.44 6.45
CA ASP A 11 15.66 -14.82 7.75
C ASP A 11 15.03 -13.43 7.79
N TYR A 12 13.81 -13.36 8.35
CA TYR A 12 13.02 -12.13 8.40
C TYR A 12 13.69 -11.04 9.24
N ILE A 13 14.34 -11.40 10.36
CA ILE A 13 15.03 -10.43 11.21
C ILE A 13 16.23 -9.82 10.49
N LYS A 14 17.04 -10.63 9.79
CA LYS A 14 18.13 -10.07 8.98
C LYS A 14 17.62 -9.24 7.82
N ALA A 15 16.57 -9.71 7.12
CA ALA A 15 15.95 -8.95 6.05
C ALA A 15 15.47 -7.59 6.55
N PHE A 16 14.76 -7.57 7.68
CA PHE A 16 14.29 -6.36 8.33
C PHE A 16 15.42 -5.37 8.58
N ASN A 17 16.51 -5.81 9.22
CA ASN A 17 17.64 -4.92 9.51
C ASN A 17 18.26 -4.31 8.25
N TYR A 18 18.37 -5.08 7.16
CA TYR A 18 18.89 -4.55 5.89
C TYR A 18 17.93 -3.55 5.25
N PHE A 19 16.63 -3.84 5.24
CA PHE A 19 15.63 -2.92 4.69
C PHE A 19 15.51 -1.66 5.55
N GLN A 20 15.62 -1.77 6.88
CA GLN A 20 15.64 -0.63 7.77
C GLN A 20 16.77 0.35 7.42
N LEU A 21 18.01 -0.14 7.31
CA LEU A 21 19.15 0.69 6.94
C LEU A 21 19.01 1.36 5.57
N ALA A 22 18.38 0.69 4.61
CA ALA A 22 18.16 1.24 3.26
C ALA A 22 16.98 2.24 3.24
N ALA A 23 15.91 1.97 3.98
CA ALA A 23 14.77 2.87 4.10
C ALA A 23 15.13 4.18 4.84
N GLU A 24 16.00 4.09 5.85
CA GLU A 24 16.58 5.25 6.55
C GLU A 24 17.43 6.13 5.62
N GLN A 25 17.95 5.56 4.52
CA GLN A 25 18.64 6.29 3.46
C GLN A 25 17.70 6.80 2.36
N GLY A 26 16.39 6.61 2.51
CA GLY A 26 15.38 7.07 1.56
C GLY A 26 15.08 6.08 0.43
N GLU A 27 15.59 4.84 0.47
CA GLU A 27 15.34 3.87 -0.61
C GLU A 27 13.87 3.43 -0.63
N ILE A 28 13.17 3.80 -1.69
CA ILE A 28 11.71 3.67 -1.85
C ILE A 28 11.23 2.22 -1.72
N THR A 29 11.95 1.26 -2.30
CA THR A 29 11.57 -0.15 -2.28
C THR A 29 11.63 -0.71 -0.87
N SER A 30 12.66 -0.34 -0.12
CA SER A 30 12.87 -0.75 1.26
C SER A 30 11.85 -0.12 2.19
N GLN A 31 11.49 1.15 1.97
CA GLN A 31 10.36 1.77 2.70
C GLN A 31 9.07 0.99 2.45
N TYR A 32 8.73 0.70 1.19
CA TYR A 32 7.55 -0.11 0.89
C TYR A 32 7.60 -1.50 1.55
N ILE A 33 8.74 -2.20 1.46
CA ILE A 33 8.90 -3.54 2.05
C ILE A 33 8.78 -3.48 3.58
N LEU A 34 9.35 -2.49 4.26
CA LEU A 34 9.15 -2.33 5.71
C LEU A 34 7.69 -2.09 6.06
N GLY A 35 6.99 -1.30 5.25
CA GLY A 35 5.55 -1.12 5.35
C GLY A 35 4.83 -2.47 5.34
N MET A 36 5.16 -3.35 4.38
CA MET A 36 4.59 -4.69 4.30
C MET A 36 4.97 -5.58 5.49
N MET A 37 6.23 -5.57 5.91
CA MET A 37 6.70 -6.40 7.03
C MET A 37 5.97 -6.04 8.32
N PHE A 38 5.77 -4.75 8.59
CA PHE A 38 4.97 -4.29 9.75
C PHE A 38 3.48 -4.59 9.61
N TYR A 39 2.97 -4.71 8.38
CA TYR A 39 1.57 -5.04 8.13
C TYR A 39 1.25 -6.54 8.29
N GLN A 40 2.15 -7.46 7.90
CA GLN A 40 1.87 -8.89 7.79
C GLN A 40 2.34 -9.77 8.97
N ASP A 41 2.88 -9.19 10.05
CA ASP A 41 3.50 -9.93 11.18
C ASP A 41 4.59 -10.94 10.74
N GLU A 42 5.26 -10.66 9.61
CA GLU A 42 6.25 -11.57 9.03
C GLU A 42 7.63 -11.42 9.71
N GLY A 43 7.78 -12.10 10.84
CA GLY A 43 9.04 -12.22 11.56
C GLY A 43 9.50 -10.96 12.28
N ILE A 44 8.64 -9.94 12.36
CA ILE A 44 8.70 -8.81 13.28
C ILE A 44 7.31 -8.59 13.87
N GLU A 45 7.22 -7.95 15.03
CA GLU A 45 5.94 -7.58 15.65
C GLU A 45 5.13 -6.65 14.73
N GLN A 46 3.91 -7.06 14.40
CA GLN A 46 2.95 -6.26 13.64
C GLN A 46 2.73 -4.87 14.25
N SER A 47 2.68 -3.84 13.41
CA SER A 47 2.33 -2.48 13.81
C SER A 47 1.79 -1.71 12.61
N TYR A 48 0.47 -1.52 12.54
CA TYR A 48 -0.15 -0.81 11.42
C TYR A 48 0.25 0.67 11.39
N ASP A 49 0.40 1.33 12.54
CA ASP A 49 0.98 2.69 12.62
C ASP A 49 2.35 2.78 11.92
N LYS A 50 3.27 1.84 12.20
CA LYS A 50 4.58 1.81 11.53
C LYS A 50 4.44 1.44 10.06
N ALA A 51 3.54 0.52 9.71
CA ALA A 51 3.27 0.17 8.32
C ALA A 51 2.83 1.40 7.52
N MET A 52 1.84 2.15 8.02
CA MET A 52 1.36 3.40 7.44
C MET A 52 2.48 4.43 7.33
N HIS A 53 3.30 4.60 8.36
CA HIS A 53 4.44 5.53 8.32
C HIS A 53 5.37 5.24 7.13
N TYR A 54 5.76 3.98 6.94
CA TYR A 54 6.64 3.61 5.83
C TYR A 54 5.95 3.67 4.46
N TYR A 55 4.66 3.32 4.37
CA TYR A 55 3.90 3.52 3.14
C TYR A 55 3.75 4.99 2.77
N TYR A 56 3.63 5.90 3.75
CA TYR A 56 3.64 7.33 3.50
C TYR A 56 4.96 7.79 2.88
N LEU A 57 6.09 7.40 3.47
CA LEU A 57 7.42 7.73 2.92
C LEU A 57 7.58 7.25 1.47
N ALA A 58 7.16 6.02 1.17
CA ALA A 58 7.21 5.48 -0.18
C ALA A 58 6.23 6.21 -1.13
N THR A 59 5.06 6.62 -0.62
CA THR A 59 4.06 7.38 -1.38
C THR A 59 4.53 8.77 -1.76
N GLU A 60 5.26 9.47 -0.88
CA GLU A 60 5.88 10.77 -1.17
C GLU A 60 6.87 10.68 -2.34
N GLN A 61 7.43 9.49 -2.57
CA GLN A 61 8.31 9.17 -3.70
C GLN A 61 7.59 8.53 -4.89
N ARG A 62 6.24 8.58 -4.91
CA ARG A 62 5.37 8.04 -5.97
C ARG A 62 5.37 6.52 -6.11
N ASN A 63 5.67 5.75 -5.07
CA ASN A 63 5.50 4.30 -5.13
C ASN A 63 4.00 3.94 -5.27
N ALA A 64 3.61 3.34 -6.41
CA ALA A 64 2.22 2.99 -6.68
C ALA A 64 1.70 1.89 -5.74
N ASP A 65 2.53 0.90 -5.39
CA ASP A 65 2.12 -0.17 -4.46
C ASP A 65 1.82 0.39 -3.06
N ALA A 66 2.64 1.32 -2.56
CA ALA A 66 2.42 1.97 -1.27
C ALA A 66 1.16 2.84 -1.26
N GLN A 67 0.89 3.56 -2.36
CA GLN A 67 -0.35 4.31 -2.54
C GLN A 67 -1.56 3.35 -2.51
N TYR A 68 -1.50 2.24 -3.24
CA TYR A 68 -2.56 1.23 -3.21
C TYR A 68 -2.78 0.68 -1.79
N GLN A 69 -1.71 0.38 -1.05
CA GLN A 69 -1.83 -0.12 0.34
C GLN A 69 -2.44 0.91 1.29
N LEU A 70 -2.08 2.20 1.19
CA LEU A 70 -2.75 3.26 1.95
C LEU A 70 -4.22 3.39 1.58
N GLY A 71 -4.54 3.24 0.29
CA GLY A 71 -5.91 3.18 -0.19
C GLY A 71 -6.73 2.08 0.50
N LEU A 72 -6.16 0.87 0.58
CA LEU A 72 -6.79 -0.27 1.26
C LEU A 72 -6.96 -0.05 2.77
N ILE A 73 -5.97 0.53 3.43
CA ILE A 73 -6.02 0.83 4.87
C ILE A 73 -7.18 1.76 5.17
N TYR A 74 -7.31 2.86 4.41
CA TYR A 74 -8.41 3.81 4.59
C TYR A 74 -9.77 3.25 4.16
N HIS A 75 -9.80 2.45 3.09
CA HIS A 75 -11.03 1.82 2.62
C HIS A 75 -11.62 0.88 3.67
N ASN A 76 -10.77 0.13 4.38
CA ASN A 76 -11.20 -0.87 5.36
C ASN A 76 -11.20 -0.35 6.80
N GLY A 77 -10.62 0.84 7.07
CA GLY A 77 -10.44 1.36 8.42
C GLY A 77 -9.49 0.50 9.26
N ILE A 78 -8.35 0.09 8.68
CA ILE A 78 -7.37 -0.77 9.38
C ILE A 78 -6.52 0.10 10.30
N ASP A 79 -6.69 -0.06 11.61
CA ASP A 79 -6.00 0.74 12.65
C ASP A 79 -6.20 2.26 12.51
N THR A 80 -7.21 2.66 11.74
CA THR A 80 -7.60 4.04 11.49
C THR A 80 -9.11 4.09 11.21
N ALA A 81 -9.71 5.28 11.25
CA ALA A 81 -11.11 5.42 10.87
C ALA A 81 -11.26 5.13 9.37
N GLN A 82 -12.31 4.38 8.99
CA GLN A 82 -12.65 4.21 7.58
C GLN A 82 -12.89 5.57 6.94
N ASP A 83 -12.17 5.84 5.85
CA ASP A 83 -12.20 7.11 5.13
C ASP A 83 -12.11 6.84 3.62
N PHE A 84 -13.27 6.72 3.00
CA PHE A 84 -13.34 6.46 1.56
C PHE A 84 -12.77 7.59 0.73
N ALA A 85 -12.83 8.85 1.19
CA ALA A 85 -12.28 9.98 0.45
C ALA A 85 -10.75 9.88 0.35
N GLN A 86 -10.09 9.53 1.46
CA GLN A 86 -8.66 9.24 1.42
C GLN A 86 -8.33 7.98 0.63
N ALA A 87 -9.14 6.93 0.76
CA ALA A 87 -8.95 5.71 -0.02
C ALA A 87 -8.94 5.98 -1.53
N ILE A 88 -9.96 6.70 -2.03
CA ILE A 88 -10.09 7.08 -3.44
C ILE A 88 -8.89 7.92 -3.86
N LYS A 89 -8.49 8.91 -3.05
CA LYS A 89 -7.33 9.76 -3.36
C LYS A 89 -6.07 8.92 -3.60
N TYR A 90 -5.79 7.96 -2.71
CA TYR A 90 -4.59 7.12 -2.86
C TYR A 90 -4.70 6.14 -4.03
N TYR A 91 -5.87 5.53 -4.24
CA TYR A 91 -6.08 4.69 -5.42
C TYR A 91 -5.91 5.47 -6.72
N GLN A 92 -6.40 6.71 -6.80
CA GLN A 92 -6.25 7.54 -8.00
C GLN A 92 -4.77 7.83 -8.29
N LEU A 93 -3.99 8.15 -7.25
CA LEU A 93 -2.55 8.34 -7.41
C LEU A 93 -1.84 7.11 -7.99
N ALA A 94 -2.23 5.90 -7.57
CA ALA A 94 -1.66 4.66 -8.09
C ALA A 94 -2.16 4.35 -9.51
N ALA A 95 -3.46 4.54 -9.79
CA ALA A 95 -4.05 4.33 -11.11
C ALA A 95 -3.50 5.30 -12.18
N ASP A 96 -3.22 6.55 -11.82
CA ASP A 96 -2.62 7.56 -12.70
C ASP A 96 -1.19 7.18 -13.14
N GLN A 97 -0.55 6.24 -12.43
CA GLN A 97 0.76 5.69 -12.79
C GLN A 97 0.68 4.46 -13.70
N GLY A 98 -0.53 4.06 -14.10
CA GLY A 98 -0.77 2.91 -14.98
C GLY A 98 -0.80 1.57 -14.24
N ASP A 99 -1.00 1.56 -12.92
CA ASP A 99 -1.22 0.32 -12.18
C ASP A 99 -2.58 -0.28 -12.54
N SER A 100 -2.58 -1.30 -13.40
CA SER A 100 -3.80 -1.91 -13.94
C SER A 100 -4.69 -2.54 -12.86
N SER A 101 -4.09 -3.02 -11.77
CA SER A 101 -4.83 -3.61 -10.66
C SER A 101 -5.62 -2.55 -9.90
N THR A 102 -5.00 -1.39 -9.66
CA THR A 102 -5.63 -0.25 -8.99
C THR A 102 -6.67 0.42 -9.88
N GLN A 103 -6.40 0.55 -11.18
CA GLN A 103 -7.38 1.00 -12.17
C GLN A 103 -8.63 0.11 -12.14
N TYR A 104 -8.47 -1.21 -12.24
CA TYR A 104 -9.59 -2.15 -12.14
C TYR A 104 -10.37 -2.01 -10.82
N ASN A 105 -9.68 -1.85 -9.69
CA ASN A 105 -10.32 -1.69 -8.39
C ASN A 105 -11.12 -0.37 -8.31
N LEU A 106 -10.59 0.73 -8.85
CA LEU A 106 -11.32 2.00 -8.93
C LEU A 106 -12.52 1.93 -9.86
N GLY A 107 -12.39 1.30 -11.02
CA GLY A 107 -13.49 1.06 -11.95
C GLY A 107 -14.64 0.34 -11.25
N ASN A 108 -14.33 -0.76 -10.54
CA ASN A 108 -15.31 -1.51 -9.75
C ASN A 108 -15.91 -0.68 -8.60
N MET A 109 -15.12 0.18 -7.93
CA MET A 109 -15.65 1.04 -6.88
C MET A 109 -16.72 1.98 -7.45
N TYR A 110 -16.42 2.69 -8.54
CA TYR A 110 -17.36 3.61 -9.19
C TYR A 110 -18.55 2.90 -9.83
N GLU A 111 -18.37 1.70 -10.39
CA GLU A 111 -19.46 0.89 -10.95
C GLU A 111 -20.46 0.44 -9.88
N ASN A 112 -19.97 0.00 -8.72
CA ASN A 112 -20.83 -0.54 -7.66
C ASN A 112 -21.36 0.53 -6.70
N GLY A 113 -20.70 1.70 -6.61
CA GLY A 113 -21.19 2.85 -5.87
C GLY A 113 -21.37 2.60 -4.36
N ASN A 114 -22.55 3.00 -3.85
CA ASN A 114 -22.90 3.06 -2.42
C ASN A 114 -22.68 1.70 -1.71
N GLY A 115 -21.54 1.62 -1.02
CA GLY A 115 -20.98 0.41 -0.41
C GLY A 115 -19.45 0.49 -0.38
N ASN A 116 -18.86 1.18 -1.36
CA ASN A 116 -17.44 1.45 -1.48
C ASN A 116 -17.08 2.94 -1.22
N GLY A 117 -18.05 3.70 -0.68
CA GLY A 117 -17.91 5.12 -0.34
C GLY A 117 -17.69 6.09 -1.50
N VAL A 118 -17.97 5.66 -2.73
CA VAL A 118 -18.17 6.52 -3.88
C VAL A 118 -19.65 6.54 -4.25
N VAL A 119 -20.11 7.68 -4.77
CA VAL A 119 -21.37 7.71 -5.52
C VAL A 119 -21.15 6.89 -6.78
N GLN A 120 -22.14 6.05 -7.13
CA GLN A 120 -22.09 5.27 -8.36
C GLN A 120 -21.91 6.20 -9.57
N ASP A 121 -20.89 5.94 -10.39
CA ASP A 121 -20.55 6.75 -11.55
C ASP A 121 -19.98 5.87 -12.67
N TYR A 122 -20.84 5.47 -13.60
CA TYR A 122 -20.43 4.64 -14.73
C TYR A 122 -19.49 5.35 -15.69
N ALA A 123 -19.51 6.68 -15.76
CA ALA A 123 -18.60 7.41 -16.64
C ALA A 123 -17.18 7.31 -16.09
N LYS A 124 -17.00 7.58 -14.79
CA LYS A 124 -15.71 7.36 -14.11
C LYS A 124 -15.28 5.90 -14.08
N ALA A 125 -16.23 4.96 -13.97
CA ALA A 125 -15.90 3.55 -13.96
C ALA A 125 -15.25 3.08 -15.27
N VAL A 126 -15.58 3.69 -16.41
CA VAL A 126 -15.01 3.37 -17.74
C VAL A 126 -13.71 4.14 -18.02
N GLU A 127 -13.40 5.18 -17.23
CA GLU A 127 -12.12 5.91 -17.31
C GLU A 127 -10.94 5.13 -16.72
N TYR A 128 -11.21 4.12 -15.89
CA TYR A 128 -10.23 3.24 -15.26
C TYR A 128 -10.39 1.80 -15.77
#